data_AF-A0AAX2E6Z6-F1
#
_entry.id   AF-A0AAX2E6Z6-F1
#
_cell.length_a   1.000
_cell.length_b   1.000
_cell.length_c   1.000
_cell.angle_alpha   90.00
_cell.angle_beta   90.00
_cell.angle_gamma   90.00
#
_symmetry.space_group_name_H-M   'P 1'
#
loop_
_entity.id
_entity.type
_entity.pdbx_description
1 polymer ?
#
loop_
_entity_poly.entity_id
_entity_poly.type
_entity_poly.pdbx_seq_one_letter_code
_entity_poly.pdbx_strand_id
1 'polypeptide(L)'
;MISLPPSERDLHAYVDHRLNESDRRLLETYLSSHPQLAAQVQAWQQDAQQLRAALGGALQQPANPDLDPALIRQRLKRQSRRHLASATLLLIALGVGGLSGWQAREMTLASAPLPMTDALQAYRLFAQQGVLPADLKVQGNGAMQAWLDRYFTQAERLPDLRESGFQAVSGRLLSTDQGPAAMVLYEDQGGHRISFYIRPPGPKNYLLPRGSRNDGELQADYWSDSGYNYAMVSPSGSAVAQRLQDTQKF
;
A
#
# COMPACT_ATOMS: atom_id res chain seq x y z
N MET A 1 -66.60 -27.43 27.43
CA MET A 1 -67.33 -28.67 27.09
C MET A 1 -66.29 -29.73 26.89
N ILE A 2 -66.22 -30.65 27.85
CA ILE A 2 -65.30 -31.79 27.82
C ILE A 2 -65.82 -32.87 26.86
N SER A 3 -64.91 -33.71 26.38
CA SER A 3 -65.26 -34.89 25.56
C SER A 3 -65.56 -36.11 26.43
N LEU A 4 -66.38 -37.04 25.94
CA LEU A 4 -66.64 -38.35 26.57
C LEU A 4 -66.45 -39.45 25.51
N PRO A 5 -65.49 -40.38 25.68
CA PRO A 5 -64.54 -40.50 26.79
C PRO A 5 -63.62 -39.26 26.91
N PRO A 6 -63.19 -38.91 28.14
CA PRO A 6 -62.41 -37.70 28.37
C PRO A 6 -61.04 -37.78 27.71
N SER A 7 -60.68 -36.71 27.01
CA SER A 7 -59.35 -36.56 26.47
C SER A 7 -58.32 -36.31 27.59
N GLU A 8 -57.06 -36.60 27.32
CA GLU A 8 -55.94 -36.31 28.25
C GLU A 8 -55.92 -34.82 28.63
N ARG A 9 -56.25 -33.93 27.69
CA ARG A 9 -56.39 -32.49 27.95
C ARG A 9 -57.50 -32.17 28.96
N ASP A 10 -58.63 -32.88 28.91
CA ASP A 10 -59.75 -32.68 29.84
C ASP A 10 -59.38 -33.16 31.26
N LEU A 11 -58.61 -34.25 31.37
CA LEU A 11 -58.08 -34.74 32.65
C LEU A 11 -57.06 -33.77 33.26
N HIS A 12 -56.13 -33.24 32.47
CA HIS A 12 -55.20 -32.22 32.96
C HIS A 12 -55.91 -30.91 33.33
N ALA A 13 -56.91 -30.50 32.55
CA ALA A 13 -57.73 -29.33 32.90
C ALA A 13 -58.47 -29.52 34.23
N TYR A 14 -58.89 -30.74 34.57
CA TYR A 14 -59.46 -31.07 35.88
C TYR A 14 -58.43 -30.99 37.01
N VAL A 15 -57.23 -31.54 36.81
CA VAL A 15 -56.10 -31.45 37.76
C VAL A 15 -55.70 -30.00 38.03
N ASP A 16 -55.69 -29.16 37.00
CA ASP A 16 -55.35 -27.72 37.09
C ASP A 16 -56.51 -26.83 37.57
N HIS A 17 -57.67 -27.39 37.91
CA HIS A 17 -58.89 -26.66 38.28
C HIS A 17 -59.37 -25.66 37.22
N ARG A 18 -59.15 -25.95 35.94
CA ARG A 18 -59.55 -25.10 34.80
C ARG A 18 -60.87 -25.51 34.14
N LEU A 19 -61.55 -26.52 34.67
CA LEU A 19 -62.89 -26.92 34.22
C LEU A 19 -63.98 -26.09 34.91
N ASN A 20 -65.03 -25.75 34.16
CA ASN A 20 -66.25 -25.18 34.73
C ASN A 20 -67.00 -26.23 35.58
N GLU A 21 -67.91 -25.79 36.43
CA GLU A 21 -68.61 -26.68 37.36
C GLU A 21 -69.42 -27.79 36.66
N SER A 22 -70.03 -27.50 35.52
CA SER A 22 -70.84 -28.47 34.76
C SER A 22 -69.98 -29.59 34.16
N ASP A 23 -68.87 -29.24 33.51
CA ASP A 23 -67.91 -30.17 32.91
C ASP A 23 -67.22 -30.98 34.02
N ARG A 24 -66.93 -30.35 35.16
CA ARG A 24 -66.35 -31.01 36.33
C ARG A 24 -67.25 -32.13 36.87
N ARG A 25 -68.55 -31.88 37.06
CA ARG A 25 -69.51 -32.89 37.55
C ARG A 25 -69.66 -34.06 36.58
N LEU A 26 -69.67 -33.77 35.28
CA LEU A 26 -69.72 -34.79 34.24
C LEU A 26 -68.47 -35.68 34.29
N LEU A 27 -67.29 -35.08 34.45
CA LEU A 27 -66.04 -35.82 34.58
C LEU A 27 -66.00 -36.64 35.88
N GLU A 28 -66.42 -36.09 37.01
CA GLU A 28 -66.50 -36.81 38.30
C GLU A 28 -67.43 -38.02 38.24
N THR A 29 -68.55 -37.90 37.52
CA THR A 29 -69.46 -39.02 37.24
C THR A 29 -68.81 -40.07 36.35
N TYR A 30 -68.00 -39.67 35.37
CA TYR A 30 -67.25 -40.61 34.54
C TYR A 30 -66.15 -41.33 35.33
N LEU A 31 -65.43 -40.61 36.20
CA LEU A 31 -64.37 -41.16 37.06
C LEU A 31 -64.91 -42.17 38.08
N SER A 32 -66.13 -41.99 38.59
CA SER A 32 -66.74 -42.94 39.54
C SER A 32 -66.99 -44.32 38.92
N SER A 33 -67.20 -44.38 37.60
CA SER A 33 -67.35 -45.64 36.86
C SER A 33 -66.02 -46.22 36.33
N HIS A 34 -64.90 -45.51 36.47
CA HIS A 34 -63.57 -45.90 35.96
C HIS A 34 -62.48 -45.75 37.04
N PRO A 35 -62.37 -46.70 37.99
CA PRO A 35 -61.52 -46.55 39.18
C PRO A 35 -60.01 -46.49 38.89
N GLN A 36 -59.54 -47.16 37.82
CA GLN A 36 -58.13 -47.10 37.40
C GLN A 36 -57.73 -45.69 36.94
N LEU A 37 -58.59 -45.05 36.15
CA LEU A 37 -58.36 -43.70 35.65
C LEU A 37 -58.50 -42.66 36.77
N ALA A 38 -59.45 -42.89 37.69
CA ALA A 38 -59.58 -42.08 38.91
C ALA A 38 -58.31 -42.11 39.77
N ALA A 39 -57.70 -43.29 39.97
CA ALA A 39 -56.46 -43.43 40.73
C ALA A 39 -55.28 -42.67 40.06
N GLN A 40 -55.20 -42.71 38.73
CA GLN A 40 -54.18 -41.97 37.98
C GLN A 40 -54.34 -40.45 38.12
N VAL A 41 -55.58 -39.95 37.98
CA VAL A 41 -55.88 -38.51 38.15
C VAL A 41 -55.59 -38.05 39.59
N GLN A 42 -55.88 -38.89 40.59
CA GLN A 42 -55.55 -38.59 41.98
C GLN A 42 -54.04 -38.50 42.22
N ALA A 43 -53.24 -39.39 41.63
CA ALA A 43 -51.79 -39.32 41.70
C ALA A 43 -51.26 -37.99 41.10
N TRP A 44 -51.77 -37.60 39.93
CA TRP A 44 -51.40 -36.31 39.32
C TRP A 44 -51.79 -35.09 40.16
N GLN A 45 -52.94 -35.14 40.84
CA GLN A 45 -53.34 -34.07 41.77
C GLN A 45 -52.37 -33.96 42.95
N GLN A 46 -51.90 -35.09 43.49
CA GLN A 46 -50.92 -35.12 44.57
C GLN A 46 -49.56 -34.55 44.10
N ASP A 47 -49.08 -34.95 42.93
CA ASP A 47 -47.83 -34.44 42.35
C ASP A 47 -47.90 -32.92 42.13
N ALA A 48 -49.01 -32.44 41.55
CA ALA A 48 -49.22 -31.01 41.33
C ALA A 48 -49.25 -30.21 42.65
N GLN A 49 -49.84 -30.76 43.71
CA GLN A 49 -49.84 -30.15 45.04
C GLN A 49 -48.45 -30.11 45.65
N GLN A 50 -47.67 -31.19 45.54
CA GLN A 50 -46.28 -31.23 46.02
C GLN A 50 -45.39 -30.21 45.30
N LEU A 51 -45.51 -30.12 43.97
CA LEU A 51 -44.77 -29.13 43.17
C LEU A 51 -45.14 -27.70 43.57
N ARG A 52 -46.43 -27.43 43.78
CA ARG A 52 -46.90 -26.10 44.19
C ARG A 52 -46.42 -25.74 45.60
N ALA A 53 -46.35 -26.71 46.51
CA ALA A 53 -45.79 -26.50 47.84
C ALA A 53 -44.27 -26.25 47.79
N ALA A 54 -43.52 -27.02 46.99
CA ALA A 54 -42.08 -26.88 46.86
C ALA A 54 -41.67 -25.57 46.16
N LEU A 55 -42.40 -25.16 45.12
CA LEU A 55 -42.07 -24.00 44.29
C LEU A 55 -42.84 -22.73 44.67
N GLY A 56 -43.79 -22.81 45.62
CA GLY A 56 -44.60 -21.67 46.03
C GLY A 56 -43.78 -20.48 46.52
N GLY A 57 -42.67 -20.73 47.22
CA GLY A 57 -41.76 -19.67 47.66
C GLY A 57 -40.97 -19.01 46.53
N ALA A 58 -40.58 -19.77 45.49
CA ALA A 58 -39.86 -19.23 44.34
C ALA A 58 -40.74 -18.28 43.49
N LEU A 59 -42.05 -18.54 43.43
CA LEU A 59 -43.01 -17.67 42.75
C LEU A 59 -43.26 -16.33 43.46
N GLN A 60 -42.88 -16.21 44.73
CA GLN A 60 -43.00 -14.99 45.53
C GLN A 60 -41.73 -14.12 45.48
N GLN A 61 -40.67 -14.59 44.82
CA GLN A 61 -39.42 -13.86 44.73
C GLN A 61 -39.59 -12.64 43.81
N PRO A 62 -39.06 -11.45 44.18
CA PRO A 62 -39.18 -10.26 43.35
C PRO A 62 -38.52 -10.49 41.99
N ALA A 63 -39.14 -9.97 40.94
CA ALA A 63 -38.62 -10.07 39.58
C ALA A 63 -37.20 -9.48 39.51
N ASN A 64 -36.27 -10.24 38.94
CA ASN A 64 -34.89 -9.78 38.77
C ASN A 64 -34.82 -8.80 37.57
N PRO A 65 -34.53 -7.51 37.79
CA PRO A 65 -34.47 -6.52 36.71
C PRO A 65 -33.36 -6.79 35.69
N ASP A 66 -32.30 -7.53 36.07
CA ASP A 66 -31.22 -7.91 35.15
C ASP A 66 -31.65 -8.97 34.11
N LEU A 67 -32.74 -9.69 34.39
CA LEU A 67 -33.30 -10.70 33.49
C LEU A 67 -34.42 -10.14 32.60
N ASP A 68 -34.63 -8.82 32.58
CA ASP A 68 -35.59 -8.20 31.67
C ASP A 68 -35.15 -8.37 30.20
N PRO A 69 -35.91 -9.13 29.39
CA PRO A 69 -35.56 -9.38 27.99
C PRO A 69 -35.52 -8.09 27.15
N ALA A 70 -36.18 -7.01 27.57
CA ALA A 70 -36.08 -5.72 26.88
C ALA A 70 -34.69 -5.07 27.11
N LEU A 71 -34.22 -5.06 28.35
CA LEU A 71 -32.92 -4.49 28.73
C LEU A 71 -31.75 -5.29 28.13
N ILE A 72 -31.85 -6.62 28.13
CA ILE A 72 -30.86 -7.50 27.51
C ILE A 72 -30.74 -7.22 26.00
N ARG A 73 -31.88 -7.14 25.29
CA ARG A 73 -31.89 -6.83 23.85
C ARG A 73 -31.32 -5.45 23.55
N GLN A 74 -31.60 -4.45 24.39
CA GLN A 74 -31.04 -3.11 24.23
C GLN A 74 -29.52 -3.09 24.44
N ARG A 75 -29.01 -3.79 25.45
CA ARG A 75 -27.56 -3.90 25.73
C ARG A 75 -26.82 -4.57 24.57
N LEU A 76 -27.34 -5.69 24.06
CA LEU A 76 -26.76 -6.41 22.90
C LEU A 76 -26.72 -5.51 21.64
N LYS A 77 -27.81 -4.79 21.34
CA LYS A 77 -27.88 -3.87 20.19
C LYS A 77 -26.87 -2.72 20.31
N ARG A 78 -26.69 -2.17 21.52
CA ARG A 78 -25.71 -1.09 21.77
C ARG A 78 -24.27 -1.59 21.61
N GLN A 79 -23.98 -2.80 22.07
CA GLN A 79 -22.65 -3.41 21.95
C GLN A 79 -22.31 -3.73 20.48
N SER A 80 -23.24 -4.32 19.73
CA SER A 80 -23.08 -4.57 18.28
C SER A 80 -22.82 -3.27 17.50
N ARG A 81 -23.57 -2.19 17.77
CA ARG A 81 -23.34 -0.88 17.15
C ARG A 81 -21.96 -0.30 17.46
N ARG A 82 -21.45 -0.48 18.69
CA ARG A 82 -20.10 -0.04 19.06
C ARG A 82 -19.02 -0.81 18.30
N HIS A 83 -19.15 -2.14 18.20
CA HIS A 83 -18.20 -2.96 17.45
C HIS A 83 -18.20 -2.62 15.95
N LEU A 84 -19.38 -2.40 15.35
CA LEU A 84 -19.50 -1.96 13.96
C LEU A 84 -18.85 -0.58 13.74
N ALA A 85 -19.06 0.37 14.65
CA ALA A 85 -18.44 1.70 14.58
C ALA A 85 -16.91 1.65 14.70
N SER A 86 -16.35 0.79 15.56
CA SER A 86 -14.90 0.60 15.64
C SER A 86 -14.33 -0.06 14.38
N ALA A 87 -15.06 -1.01 13.78
CA ALA A 87 -14.62 -1.68 12.55
C ALA A 87 -14.60 -0.73 11.36
N THR A 88 -15.62 0.14 11.21
CA THR A 88 -15.62 1.15 10.14
C THR A 88 -14.51 2.17 10.30
N LEU A 89 -14.19 2.61 11.52
CA LEU A 89 -13.06 3.51 11.76
C LEU A 89 -11.72 2.87 11.36
N LEU A 90 -11.51 1.60 11.70
CA LEU A 90 -10.31 0.86 11.29
C LEU A 90 -10.22 0.69 9.76
N LEU A 91 -11.33 0.37 9.10
CA LEU A 91 -11.37 0.25 7.64
C LEU A 91 -11.11 1.59 6.95
N ILE A 92 -11.64 2.69 7.47
CA ILE A 92 -11.37 4.03 6.93
C ILE A 92 -9.90 4.41 7.15
N ALA A 93 -9.35 4.18 8.35
CA ALA A 93 -7.96 4.49 8.65
C ALA A 93 -6.99 3.68 7.77
N LEU A 94 -7.24 2.38 7.60
CA LEU A 94 -6.43 1.51 6.74
C LEU A 94 -6.64 1.80 5.25
N GLY A 95 -7.87 2.08 4.83
CA GLY A 95 -8.20 2.38 3.43
C GLY A 95 -7.62 3.72 2.99
N VAL A 96 -7.89 4.79 3.73
CA VAL A 96 -7.38 6.13 3.43
C VAL A 96 -5.87 6.18 3.63
N GLY A 97 -5.35 5.66 4.74
CA GLY A 97 -3.91 5.63 5.00
C GLY A 97 -3.13 4.77 4.01
N GLY A 98 -3.67 3.61 3.64
CA GLY A 98 -3.04 2.70 2.68
C GLY A 98 -3.02 3.27 1.26
N LEU A 99 -4.16 3.76 0.76
CA LEU A 99 -4.26 4.32 -0.60
C LEU A 99 -3.49 5.64 -0.73
N SER A 100 -3.64 6.56 0.23
CA SER A 100 -2.89 7.82 0.20
C SER A 100 -1.39 7.62 0.36
N GLY A 101 -0.98 6.71 1.25
CA GLY A 101 0.44 6.38 1.44
C GLY A 101 1.07 5.73 0.21
N TRP A 102 0.35 4.83 -0.47
CA TRP A 102 0.84 4.20 -1.70
C TRP A 102 0.92 5.20 -2.86
N GLN A 103 -0.09 6.05 -3.03
CA GLN A 103 -0.07 7.10 -4.07
C GLN A 103 1.02 8.15 -3.80
N ALA A 104 1.23 8.56 -2.55
CA ALA A 104 2.33 9.46 -2.17
C ALA A 104 3.71 8.81 -2.41
N ARG A 105 3.84 7.51 -2.15
CA ARG A 105 5.06 6.75 -2.49
C ARG A 105 5.30 6.72 -4.00
N GLU A 106 4.27 6.51 -4.81
CA GLU A 106 4.42 6.59 -6.26
C GLU A 106 4.80 7.99 -6.72
N MET A 107 4.22 9.06 -6.18
CA MET A 107 4.61 10.44 -6.53
C MET A 107 6.06 10.77 -6.14
N THR A 108 6.52 10.27 -4.99
CA THR A 108 7.91 10.48 -4.55
C THR A 108 8.91 9.66 -5.37
N LEU A 109 8.57 8.43 -5.75
CA LEU A 109 9.40 7.60 -6.63
C LEU A 109 9.29 7.98 -8.12
N ALA A 110 8.18 8.62 -8.52
CA ALA A 110 7.95 9.13 -9.87
C ALA A 110 8.51 10.54 -10.09
N SER A 111 9.19 11.13 -9.09
CA SER A 111 10.18 12.16 -9.37
C SER A 111 11.28 11.51 -10.21
N ALA A 112 11.08 11.52 -11.54
CA ALA A 112 12.03 10.99 -12.48
C ALA A 112 13.39 11.64 -12.19
N PRO A 113 14.47 10.85 -12.06
CA PRO A 113 15.79 11.40 -11.82
C PRO A 113 16.06 12.46 -12.89
N LEU A 114 16.49 13.65 -12.44
CA LEU A 114 16.77 14.76 -13.33
C LEU A 114 17.73 14.30 -14.44
N PRO A 115 17.55 14.78 -15.69
CA PRO A 115 18.41 14.41 -16.80
C PRO A 115 19.88 14.54 -16.44
N MET A 116 20.66 13.51 -16.78
CA MET A 116 22.12 13.51 -16.70
C MET A 116 22.73 13.83 -15.32
N THR A 117 22.02 13.48 -14.24
CA THR A 117 22.55 13.61 -12.87
C THR A 117 23.84 12.79 -12.68
N ASP A 118 23.92 11.61 -13.30
CA ASP A 118 25.11 10.76 -13.33
C ASP A 118 26.33 11.42 -13.98
N ALA A 119 26.14 12.17 -15.09
CA ALA A 119 27.21 12.93 -15.73
C ALA A 119 27.77 14.02 -14.79
N LEU A 120 26.90 14.76 -14.09
CA LEU A 120 27.28 15.78 -13.12
C LEU A 120 28.07 15.18 -11.94
N GLN A 121 27.63 14.05 -11.41
CA GLN A 121 28.34 13.36 -10.33
C GLN A 121 29.69 12.81 -10.80
N ALA A 122 29.76 12.22 -11.99
CA ALA A 122 31.02 11.77 -12.59
C ALA A 122 32.02 12.93 -12.76
N TYR A 123 31.56 14.09 -13.23
CA TYR A 123 32.40 15.30 -13.31
C TYR A 123 32.94 15.72 -11.94
N ARG A 124 32.10 15.81 -10.91
CA ARG A 124 32.55 16.17 -9.54
C ARG A 124 33.61 15.19 -9.02
N LEU A 125 33.42 13.90 -9.23
CA LEU A 125 34.34 12.86 -8.76
C LEU A 125 35.68 12.88 -9.50
N PHE A 126 35.68 13.10 -10.81
CA PHE A 126 36.87 12.89 -11.64
C PHE A 126 37.54 14.17 -12.14
N ALA A 127 36.76 15.21 -12.44
CA ALA A 127 37.28 16.49 -12.89
C ALA A 127 37.70 17.40 -11.72
N GLN A 128 36.90 17.46 -10.64
CA GLN A 128 37.18 18.35 -9.51
C GLN A 128 38.09 17.72 -8.46
N GLN A 129 37.85 16.46 -8.07
CA GLN A 129 38.59 15.85 -6.97
C GLN A 129 39.95 15.28 -7.38
N GLY A 130 40.20 14.97 -8.66
CA GLY A 130 41.54 14.67 -9.18
C GLY A 130 42.25 13.43 -8.63
N VAL A 131 41.59 12.56 -7.86
CA VAL A 131 42.30 11.55 -7.03
C VAL A 131 42.53 10.18 -7.68
N LEU A 132 41.95 9.83 -8.83
CA LEU A 132 42.10 8.45 -9.36
C LEU A 132 42.82 8.36 -10.71
N PRO A 133 43.73 7.36 -10.90
CA PRO A 133 44.33 7.09 -12.20
C PRO A 133 43.21 6.78 -13.21
N ALA A 134 43.25 7.46 -14.36
CA ALA A 134 42.31 7.25 -15.45
C ALA A 134 42.51 5.87 -16.10
N ASP A 135 41.43 5.29 -16.62
CA ASP A 135 41.45 3.99 -17.29
C ASP A 135 42.15 4.09 -18.66
N LEU A 136 42.15 5.29 -19.25
CA LEU A 136 42.96 5.66 -20.41
C LEU A 136 43.51 7.08 -20.24
N LYS A 137 44.83 7.22 -20.24
CA LYS A 137 45.53 8.52 -20.39
C LYS A 137 45.99 8.65 -21.83
N VAL A 138 45.59 9.72 -22.52
CA VAL A 138 45.78 9.84 -23.97
C VAL A 138 46.64 11.05 -24.31
N GLN A 139 47.60 10.87 -25.23
CA GLN A 139 48.41 11.94 -25.84
C GLN A 139 47.88 12.37 -27.24
N GLY A 140 46.65 11.99 -27.64
CA GLY A 140 46.01 12.49 -28.88
C GLY A 140 44.62 11.91 -29.19
N ASN A 141 43.72 12.71 -29.79
CA ASN A 141 42.29 12.42 -29.97
C ASN A 141 41.94 11.09 -30.67
N GLY A 142 42.78 10.60 -31.60
CA GLY A 142 42.48 9.39 -32.38
C GLY A 142 42.40 8.11 -31.54
N ALA A 143 43.19 8.02 -30.46
CA ALA A 143 43.15 6.86 -29.57
C ALA A 143 41.89 6.85 -28.68
N MET A 144 41.35 8.02 -28.35
CA MET A 144 40.15 8.14 -27.52
C MET A 144 38.89 7.74 -28.30
N GLN A 145 38.77 8.17 -29.56
CA GLN A 145 37.64 7.79 -30.42
C GLN A 145 37.61 6.26 -30.61
N ALA A 146 38.74 5.66 -30.98
CA ALA A 146 38.81 4.21 -31.17
C ALA A 146 38.50 3.42 -29.89
N TRP A 147 38.82 3.97 -28.72
CA TRP A 147 38.45 3.39 -27.43
C TRP A 147 36.94 3.48 -27.18
N LEU A 148 36.29 4.62 -27.46
CA LEU A 148 34.84 4.77 -27.35
C LEU A 148 34.09 3.84 -28.33
N ASP A 149 34.55 3.75 -29.57
CA ASP A 149 33.93 2.93 -30.62
C ASP A 149 33.86 1.44 -30.23
N ARG A 150 34.77 0.98 -29.36
CA ARG A 150 34.77 -0.39 -28.83
C ARG A 150 33.58 -0.68 -27.89
N TYR A 151 33.04 0.33 -27.24
CA TYR A 151 31.92 0.22 -26.30
C TYR A 151 30.61 0.77 -26.86
N PHE A 152 30.68 1.74 -27.79
CA PHE A 152 29.53 2.44 -28.33
C PHE A 152 29.58 2.45 -29.87
N THR A 153 28.93 1.48 -30.49
CA THR A 153 29.06 1.20 -31.94
C THR A 153 28.41 2.24 -32.84
N GLN A 154 27.37 2.93 -32.37
CA GLN A 154 26.64 3.96 -33.13
C GLN A 154 26.74 5.35 -32.49
N ALA A 155 27.71 5.55 -31.59
CA ALA A 155 27.84 6.84 -30.91
C ALA A 155 28.28 7.97 -31.85
N GLU A 156 27.87 9.18 -31.49
CA GLU A 156 28.38 10.41 -32.06
C GLU A 156 29.90 10.50 -31.83
N ARG A 157 30.61 11.09 -32.80
CA ARG A 157 32.05 11.27 -32.64
C ARG A 157 32.35 12.23 -31.51
N LEU A 158 33.49 12.02 -30.87
CA LEU A 158 33.99 12.90 -29.84
C LEU A 158 34.15 14.33 -30.40
N PRO A 159 33.57 15.36 -29.74
CA PRO A 159 33.69 16.74 -30.19
C PRO A 159 35.14 17.20 -30.25
N ASP A 160 35.53 17.85 -31.35
CA ASP A 160 36.85 18.46 -31.49
C ASP A 160 36.85 19.88 -30.89
N LEU A 161 37.41 20.01 -29.69
CA LEU A 161 37.43 21.26 -28.94
C LEU A 161 38.79 21.98 -28.98
N ARG A 162 39.68 21.56 -29.89
CA ARG A 162 41.05 22.11 -30.01
C ARG A 162 41.05 23.60 -30.37
N GLU A 163 40.12 24.04 -31.21
CA GLU A 163 39.96 25.47 -31.56
C GLU A 163 39.59 26.32 -30.34
N SER A 164 38.92 25.71 -29.36
CA SER A 164 38.59 26.35 -28.07
C SER A 164 39.67 26.19 -27.00
N GLY A 165 40.81 25.57 -27.34
CA GLY A 165 41.94 25.35 -26.44
C GLY A 165 41.86 24.08 -25.58
N PHE A 166 40.81 23.27 -25.75
CA PHE A 166 40.58 22.06 -24.96
C PHE A 166 41.11 20.81 -25.67
N GLN A 167 41.79 19.95 -24.92
CA GLN A 167 42.31 18.67 -25.41
C GLN A 167 41.80 17.53 -24.54
N ALA A 168 41.45 16.40 -25.16
CA ALA A 168 41.00 15.21 -24.43
C ALA A 168 42.20 14.60 -23.68
N VAL A 169 42.18 14.70 -22.36
CA VAL A 169 43.30 14.27 -21.50
C VAL A 169 43.09 12.89 -20.89
N SER A 170 41.84 12.51 -20.62
CA SER A 170 41.53 11.20 -20.02
C SER A 170 40.16 10.68 -20.39
N GLY A 171 40.03 9.36 -20.40
CA GLY A 171 38.77 8.63 -20.61
C GLY A 171 38.55 7.64 -19.48
N ARG A 172 37.30 7.47 -19.05
CA ARG A 172 36.89 6.55 -17.99
C ARG A 172 35.58 5.86 -18.34
N LEU A 173 35.52 4.56 -18.11
CA LEU A 173 34.30 3.77 -18.23
C LEU A 173 33.60 3.71 -16.86
N LEU A 174 32.29 3.84 -16.86
CA LEU A 174 31.44 3.89 -15.68
C LEU A 174 30.30 2.89 -15.85
N SER A 175 29.88 2.29 -14.75
CA SER A 175 28.70 1.44 -14.73
C SER A 175 27.49 2.28 -14.33
N THR A 176 26.42 2.22 -15.12
CA THR A 176 25.13 2.83 -14.79
C THR A 176 24.03 1.76 -14.78
N ASP A 177 22.86 2.09 -14.23
CA ASP A 177 21.71 1.18 -14.20
C ASP A 177 21.24 0.76 -15.60
N GLN A 178 21.56 1.53 -16.64
CA GLN A 178 21.15 1.27 -18.02
C GLN A 178 22.25 0.62 -18.88
N GLY A 179 23.45 0.42 -18.31
CA GLY A 179 24.59 -0.17 -19.02
C GLY A 179 25.88 0.64 -18.87
N PRO A 180 26.92 0.32 -19.67
CA PRO A 180 28.19 1.02 -19.62
C PRO A 180 28.03 2.46 -20.10
N ALA A 181 28.58 3.39 -19.34
CA ALA A 181 28.73 4.80 -19.70
C ALA A 181 30.21 5.14 -19.84
N ALA A 182 30.53 6.18 -20.58
CA ALA A 182 31.89 6.70 -20.65
C ALA A 182 31.92 8.20 -20.40
N MET A 183 33.00 8.65 -19.77
CA MET A 183 33.32 10.04 -19.56
C MET A 183 34.68 10.34 -20.15
N VAL A 184 34.74 11.36 -21.01
CA VAL A 184 35.99 11.90 -21.55
C VAL A 184 36.19 13.29 -20.99
N LEU A 185 37.31 13.47 -20.30
CA LEU A 185 37.71 14.74 -19.73
C LEU A 185 38.59 15.49 -20.72
N TYR A 186 38.27 16.76 -20.92
CA TYR A 186 39.11 17.71 -21.61
C TYR A 186 39.68 18.73 -20.64
N GLU A 187 40.89 19.18 -20.93
CA GLU A 187 41.59 20.20 -20.17
C GLU A 187 42.16 21.25 -21.14
N ASP A 188 42.12 22.53 -20.74
CA ASP A 188 42.80 23.61 -21.45
C ASP A 188 44.18 23.93 -20.84
N GLN A 189 44.94 24.84 -21.46
CA GLN A 189 46.25 25.27 -20.93
C GLN A 189 46.15 26.00 -19.57
N GLY A 190 44.96 26.50 -19.21
CA GLY A 190 44.69 27.15 -17.94
C GLY A 190 44.27 26.18 -16.83
N GLY A 191 44.18 24.88 -17.11
CA GLY A 191 43.72 23.85 -16.17
C GLY A 191 42.20 23.80 -15.99
N HIS A 192 41.43 24.54 -16.80
CA HIS A 192 39.97 24.42 -16.82
C HIS A 192 39.59 23.08 -17.43
N ARG A 193 38.60 22.44 -16.83
CA ARG A 193 38.14 21.11 -17.22
C ARG A 193 36.71 21.13 -17.70
N ILE A 194 36.42 20.29 -18.68
CA ILE A 194 35.06 20.00 -19.18
C ILE A 194 34.97 18.50 -19.46
N SER A 195 33.81 17.89 -19.25
CA SER A 195 33.64 16.47 -19.56
C SER A 195 32.55 16.25 -20.61
N PHE A 196 32.86 15.41 -21.57
CA PHE A 196 31.87 14.77 -22.43
C PHE A 196 31.46 13.43 -21.81
N TYR A 197 30.16 13.19 -21.70
CA TYR A 197 29.60 11.99 -21.11
C TYR A 197 28.64 11.33 -22.09
N ILE A 198 28.73 10.02 -22.22
CA ILE A 198 27.85 9.19 -23.06
C ILE A 198 27.31 8.03 -22.25
N ARG A 199 26.02 7.75 -22.40
CA ARG A 199 25.39 6.55 -21.86
C ARG A 199 24.19 6.07 -22.68
N PRO A 200 23.75 4.82 -22.48
CA PRO A 200 22.47 4.35 -22.98
C PRO A 200 21.29 5.21 -22.49
N PRO A 201 20.19 5.26 -23.25
CA PRO A 201 18.98 5.97 -22.87
C PRO A 201 18.40 5.48 -21.54
N GLY A 202 17.62 6.34 -20.89
CA GLY A 202 17.00 6.02 -19.61
C GLY A 202 15.97 4.87 -19.69
N PRO A 203 15.37 4.48 -18.55
CA PRO A 203 14.28 3.50 -18.53
C PRO A 203 13.21 3.81 -19.59
N LYS A 204 12.72 2.77 -20.28
CA LYS A 204 11.79 2.88 -21.43
C LYS A 204 12.40 3.55 -22.68
N ASN A 205 13.72 3.53 -22.82
CA ASN A 205 14.45 4.13 -23.94
C ASN A 205 14.16 5.63 -24.10
N TYR A 206 14.07 6.34 -22.98
CA TYR A 206 13.73 7.77 -22.98
C TYR A 206 14.89 8.60 -23.52
N LEU A 207 14.65 9.18 -24.70
CA LEU A 207 15.52 10.15 -25.35
C LEU A 207 15.25 11.54 -24.77
N LEU A 208 16.33 12.28 -24.50
CA LEU A 208 16.32 13.62 -23.97
C LEU A 208 16.26 14.63 -25.11
N PRO A 209 15.31 15.59 -25.08
CA PRO A 209 15.41 16.75 -25.94
C PRO A 209 16.68 17.54 -25.58
N ARG A 210 17.26 18.25 -26.55
CA ARG A 210 18.41 19.13 -26.30
C ARG A 210 18.01 20.18 -25.25
N GLY A 211 18.84 20.35 -24.23
CA GLY A 211 18.58 21.28 -23.14
C GLY A 211 19.80 21.50 -22.26
N SER A 212 19.69 22.46 -21.35
CA SER A 212 20.73 22.77 -20.37
C SER A 212 20.16 22.75 -18.97
N ARG A 213 21.01 22.40 -17.99
CA ARG A 213 20.67 22.42 -16.57
C ARG A 213 21.85 22.88 -15.75
N ASN A 214 21.58 23.74 -14.78
CA ASN A 214 22.53 24.11 -13.74
C ASN A 214 22.33 23.26 -12.49
N ASP A 215 23.43 22.84 -11.87
CA ASP A 215 23.48 22.10 -10.61
C ASP A 215 24.66 22.63 -9.77
N GLY A 216 24.36 23.65 -8.94
CA GLY A 216 25.37 24.40 -8.20
C GLY A 216 26.28 25.18 -9.15
N GLU A 217 27.59 24.95 -9.05
CA GLU A 217 28.62 25.59 -9.88
C GLU A 217 28.87 24.87 -11.22
N LEU A 218 28.02 23.91 -11.58
CA LEU A 218 28.14 23.14 -12.81
C LEU A 218 26.96 23.38 -13.73
N GLN A 219 27.23 23.43 -15.02
CA GLN A 219 26.24 23.41 -16.07
C GLN A 219 26.41 22.12 -16.89
N ALA A 220 25.31 21.42 -17.11
CA ALA A 220 25.22 20.25 -17.98
C ALA A 220 24.31 20.58 -19.17
N ASP A 221 24.88 20.57 -20.37
CA ASP A 221 24.14 20.64 -21.63
C ASP A 221 23.98 19.21 -22.14
N TYR A 222 22.74 18.74 -22.31
CA TYR A 222 22.44 17.35 -22.65
C TYR A 222 21.56 17.24 -23.87
N TRP A 223 21.70 16.13 -24.59
CA TRP A 223 20.89 15.79 -25.75
C TRP A 223 20.87 14.28 -25.95
N SER A 224 20.00 13.80 -26.83
CA SER A 224 20.05 12.44 -27.34
C SER A 224 20.30 12.45 -28.83
N ASP A 225 21.16 11.55 -29.27
CA ASP A 225 21.36 11.29 -30.69
C ASP A 225 21.83 9.85 -30.91
N SER A 226 21.55 9.30 -32.09
CA SER A 226 22.06 7.99 -32.52
C SER A 226 21.87 6.86 -31.50
N GLY A 227 20.78 6.92 -30.73
CA GLY A 227 20.41 5.90 -29.73
C GLY A 227 21.13 6.01 -28.38
N TYR A 228 21.85 7.10 -28.12
CA TYR A 228 22.51 7.38 -26.84
C TYR A 228 22.11 8.74 -26.29
N ASN A 229 22.33 8.92 -24.99
CA ASN A 229 22.16 10.21 -24.34
C ASN A 229 23.53 10.76 -23.97
N TYR A 230 23.75 12.02 -24.31
CA TYR A 230 25.01 12.73 -24.12
C TYR A 230 24.85 13.88 -23.14
N ALA A 231 25.95 14.23 -22.48
CA ALA A 231 26.05 15.45 -21.71
C ALA A 231 27.44 16.06 -21.82
N MET A 232 27.47 17.38 -21.98
CA MET A 232 28.67 18.18 -21.79
C MET A 232 28.56 18.90 -20.46
N VAL A 233 29.49 18.63 -19.54
CA VAL A 233 29.53 19.26 -18.22
C VAL A 233 30.69 20.22 -18.14
N SER A 234 30.41 21.44 -17.71
CA SER A 234 31.39 22.51 -17.52
C SER A 234 31.08 23.34 -16.28
N PRO A 235 32.04 24.10 -15.74
CA PRO A 235 31.76 25.08 -14.71
C PRO A 235 30.74 26.13 -15.20
N SER A 236 29.71 26.38 -14.39
CA SER A 236 28.63 27.33 -14.70
C SER A 236 29.19 28.74 -14.89
N GLY A 237 28.73 29.45 -15.93
CA GLY A 237 29.19 30.81 -16.22
C GLY A 237 30.60 30.88 -16.83
N SER A 238 31.21 29.75 -17.19
CA SER A 238 32.44 29.75 -17.98
C SER A 238 32.16 30.21 -19.42
N ALA A 239 33.13 30.90 -20.04
CA ALA A 239 33.06 31.27 -21.46
C ALA A 239 32.92 30.05 -22.39
N VAL A 240 33.25 28.85 -21.87
CA VAL A 240 33.13 27.56 -22.55
C VAL A 240 31.69 27.06 -22.52
N ALA A 241 31.01 27.14 -21.38
CA ALA A 241 29.57 26.84 -21.28
C ALA A 241 28.75 27.72 -22.24
N GLN A 242 29.17 28.97 -22.43
CA GLN A 242 28.51 29.91 -23.34
C GLN A 242 28.82 29.59 -24.81
N ARG A 243 30.08 29.25 -25.14
CA ARG A 243 30.45 28.77 -26.48
C ARG A 243 29.80 27.44 -26.86
N LEU A 244 29.63 26.51 -25.91
CA LEU A 244 28.94 25.24 -26.15
C LEU A 244 27.47 25.46 -26.49
N GLN A 245 26.79 26.40 -25.81
CA GLN A 245 25.43 26.80 -26.18
C GLN A 245 25.35 27.39 -27.59
N ASP A 246 26.34 28.19 -28.00
CA ASP A 246 26.33 28.81 -29.33
C ASP A 246 26.74 27.84 -30.46
N THR A 247 27.64 26.90 -30.19
CA THR A 247 28.03 25.86 -31.15
C THR A 247 26.89 24.87 -31.40
N GLN A 248 26.00 24.68 -30.41
CA GLN A 248 24.85 23.77 -30.49
C GLN A 248 23.57 24.39 -31.10
N LYS A 249 23.63 25.64 -31.60
CA LYS A 249 22.49 26.37 -32.22
C LYS A 249 22.34 26.18 -33.75
N PHE A 250 23.07 25.26 -34.37
CA PHE A 250 22.90 24.90 -35.78
C PHE A 250 22.13 23.59 -35.94
#